data_AF-A0A836TDW7-F1
#
_entry.id   AF-A0A836TDW7-F1
#
_cell.length_a   1.000
_cell.length_b   1.000
_cell.length_c   1.000
_cell.angle_alpha   90.00
_cell.angle_beta   90.00
_cell.angle_gamma   90.00
#
_symmetry.space_group_name_H-M   'P 1'
#
loop_
_entity.id
_entity.type
_entity.pdbx_description
1 polymer ?
#
loop_
_entity_poly.entity_id
_entity_poly.type
_entity_poly.pdbx_seq_one_letter_code
_entity_poly.pdbx_strand_id
1 'polypeptide(L)'
;MAKTEKLRRKDLIQPDQFISTTDILIAYFSKHKTIATSIVISLIVVVFFGLWFKSNQNKKSLSMESLYFKLEQTILVNDNNKIKKMKILLDQFSEGAQKQRAFLLLAGEYFNKGSYDKAIEYYQNILDKSSSPLNQQLANVGIAYSFEGQKDYKNAINAYKKTIKYPFEYPLFDVYVGLARCYELNNEKNEALLILREMQTRFSNNLKIDSVNNKINKLSL
;
A
#
# COMPACT_ATOMS: atom_id res chain seq x y z
N MET A 1 -21.18 46.70 -15.39
CA MET A 1 -20.15 47.27 -16.30
C MET A 1 -18.86 47.46 -15.51
N ALA A 2 -17.82 46.68 -15.79
CA ALA A 2 -16.52 46.85 -15.13
C ALA A 2 -15.82 48.09 -15.69
N LYS A 3 -15.46 49.03 -14.81
CA LYS A 3 -14.69 50.24 -15.16
C LYS A 3 -13.23 49.82 -15.28
N THR A 4 -12.71 49.70 -16.49
CA THR A 4 -11.28 49.47 -16.72
C THR A 4 -10.53 50.77 -16.41
N GLU A 5 -9.79 50.80 -15.31
CA GLU A 5 -8.90 51.92 -15.01
C GLU A 5 -7.79 51.98 -16.07
N LYS A 6 -7.80 53.06 -16.86
CA LYS A 6 -6.74 53.35 -17.83
C LYS A 6 -5.52 53.89 -17.08
N LEU A 7 -4.52 53.04 -16.86
CA LEU A 7 -3.20 53.43 -16.35
C LEU A 7 -2.54 54.42 -17.31
N ARG A 8 -2.07 55.57 -16.80
CA ARG A 8 -1.41 56.59 -17.62
C ARG A 8 0.07 56.25 -17.77
N ARG A 9 0.67 56.57 -18.93
CA ARG A 9 2.11 56.32 -19.23
C ARG A 9 3.08 56.85 -18.16
N LYS A 10 2.70 57.89 -17.41
CA LYS A 10 3.49 58.46 -16.31
C LYS A 10 3.49 57.61 -15.04
N ASP A 11 2.45 56.81 -14.82
CA ASP A 11 2.33 55.92 -13.66
C ASP A 11 3.23 54.67 -13.82
N LEU A 12 3.73 54.41 -15.04
CA LEU A 12 4.72 53.36 -15.38
C LEU A 12 6.18 53.83 -15.22
N ILE A 13 6.44 55.09 -14.83
CA ILE A 13 7.80 55.68 -14.77
C ILE A 13 8.39 55.62 -13.35
N GLN A 14 7.57 55.36 -12.33
CA GLN A 14 8.11 55.10 -10.99
C GLN A 14 8.84 53.77 -11.00
N PRO A 15 10.05 53.67 -10.40
CA PRO A 15 10.76 52.40 -10.33
C PRO A 15 9.84 51.41 -9.63
N ASP A 16 9.63 50.27 -10.27
CA ASP A 16 8.72 49.23 -9.79
C ASP A 16 9.08 48.89 -8.33
N GLN A 17 8.10 48.61 -7.47
CA GLN A 17 8.37 48.36 -6.04
C GLN A 17 9.39 47.22 -5.86
N PHE A 18 9.42 46.27 -6.80
CA PHE A 18 10.43 45.23 -6.88
C PHE A 18 11.85 45.77 -7.10
N ILE A 19 12.05 46.75 -7.99
CA ILE A 19 13.37 47.32 -8.29
C ILE A 19 13.92 48.06 -7.06
N SER A 20 13.08 48.87 -6.41
CA SER A 20 13.50 49.61 -5.21
C SER A 20 13.76 48.70 -4.00
N THR A 21 12.95 47.66 -3.81
CA THR A 21 13.18 46.68 -2.72
C THR A 21 14.42 45.83 -2.98
N THR A 22 14.71 45.46 -4.23
CA THR A 22 15.97 44.78 -4.58
C THR A 22 17.18 45.67 -4.28
N ASP A 23 17.13 46.96 -4.60
CA ASP A 23 18.24 47.89 -4.34
C ASP A 23 18.52 48.06 -2.84
N ILE A 24 17.47 48.16 -2.03
CA ILE A 24 17.59 48.23 -0.56
C ILE A 24 18.21 46.94 -0.02
N LEU A 25 17.78 45.78 -0.50
CA LEU A 25 18.34 44.48 -0.10
C LEU A 25 19.81 44.34 -0.50
N ILE A 26 20.17 44.74 -1.73
CA ILE A 26 21.54 44.70 -2.23
C ILE A 26 22.44 45.66 -1.42
N ALA A 27 21.98 46.88 -1.16
CA ALA A 27 22.69 47.85 -0.32
C ALA A 27 22.88 47.32 1.12
N TYR A 28 21.87 46.64 1.67
CA TYR A 28 21.95 46.03 3.00
C TYR A 28 22.95 44.86 3.05
N PHE A 29 22.87 43.90 2.11
CA PHE A 29 23.78 42.75 2.07
C PHE A 29 25.23 43.13 1.72
N SER A 30 25.43 44.16 0.89
CA SER A 30 26.76 44.69 0.57
C SER A 30 27.42 45.38 1.78
N LYS A 31 26.63 46.00 2.66
CA LYS A 31 27.08 46.58 3.93
C LYS A 31 27.31 45.51 5.01
N HIS A 32 26.52 44.44 5.02
CA HIS A 32 26.58 43.35 6.00
C HIS A 32 27.06 42.00 5.40
N LYS A 33 28.24 41.99 4.77
CA LYS A 33 28.77 40.83 4.01
C LYS A 33 28.88 39.53 4.83
N THR A 34 29.20 39.60 6.12
CA THR A 34 29.29 38.42 7.01
C THR A 34 27.94 37.75 7.25
N ILE A 35 26.86 38.54 7.29
CA ILE A 35 25.49 38.03 7.42
C ILE A 35 25.10 37.33 6.11
N ALA A 36 25.41 37.96 4.96
CA ALA A 36 25.15 37.38 3.64
C ALA A 36 25.87 36.03 3.46
N THR A 37 27.16 35.93 3.80
CA THR A 37 27.92 34.67 3.71
C THR A 37 27.40 33.61 4.66
N SER A 38 27.02 33.98 5.89
CA SER A 38 26.41 33.04 6.85
C SER A 38 25.09 32.45 6.35
N ILE A 39 24.24 33.26 5.71
CA ILE A 39 22.97 32.79 5.14
C ILE A 39 23.23 31.79 4.01
N VAL A 40 24.17 32.10 3.11
CA VAL A 40 24.53 31.21 1.99
C VAL A 40 25.09 29.88 2.51
N ILE A 41 26.00 29.91 3.51
CA ILE A 41 26.55 28.70 4.13
C ILE A 41 25.44 27.87 4.79
N SER A 42 24.53 28.51 5.52
CA SER A 42 23.39 27.82 6.14
C SER A 42 22.51 27.13 5.11
N LEU A 43 22.20 27.79 3.99
CA LEU A 43 21.43 27.18 2.90
C LEU A 43 22.14 25.96 2.29
N ILE A 44 23.45 26.07 2.07
CA ILE A 44 24.28 24.97 1.56
C ILE A 44 24.23 23.77 2.52
N VAL A 45 24.41 24.01 3.83
CA VAL A 45 24.36 22.94 4.85
C VAL A 45 23.00 22.25 4.86
N VAL A 46 21.89 23.00 4.78
CA VAL A 46 20.54 22.42 4.73
C VAL A 46 20.35 21.55 3.48
N VAL A 47 20.83 22.00 2.32
CA VAL A 47 20.76 21.23 1.07
C VAL A 47 21.60 19.95 1.18
N PHE A 48 22.86 20.05 1.64
CA PHE A 48 23.72 18.87 1.83
C PHE A 48 23.14 17.88 2.83
N PHE A 49 22.57 18.38 3.94
CA PHE A 49 21.91 17.54 4.93
C PHE A 49 20.69 16.83 4.35
N GLY A 50 19.85 17.53 3.56
CA GLY A 50 18.71 16.93 2.88
C GLY A 50 19.11 15.85 1.87
N LEU A 51 20.16 16.10 1.07
CA LEU A 51 20.70 15.12 0.12
C LEU A 51 21.31 13.91 0.83
N TRP A 52 22.08 14.14 1.90
CA TRP A 52 22.66 13.08 2.72
C TRP A 52 21.57 12.23 3.37
N PHE A 53 20.57 12.86 3.98
CA PHE A 53 19.43 12.16 4.60
C PHE A 53 18.68 11.33 3.58
N LYS A 54 18.36 11.89 2.39
CA LYS A 54 17.72 11.15 1.29
C LYS A 54 18.57 9.97 0.81
N SER A 55 19.87 10.18 0.63
CA SER A 55 20.80 9.12 0.21
C SER A 55 20.88 7.99 1.25
N ASN A 56 20.96 8.34 2.54
CA ASN A 56 20.99 7.37 3.62
C ASN A 56 19.68 6.56 3.71
N GLN A 57 18.52 7.24 3.58
CA GLN A 57 17.22 6.56 3.51
C GLN A 57 17.11 5.64 2.28
N ASN A 58 17.59 6.08 1.12
CA ASN A 58 17.61 5.26 -0.09
C ASN A 58 18.48 4.01 0.09
N LYS A 59 19.66 4.12 0.69
CA LYS A 59 20.52 2.97 1.02
C LYS A 59 19.82 1.98 1.95
N LYS A 60 19.15 2.48 2.99
CA LYS A 60 18.36 1.65 3.90
C LYS A 60 17.23 0.93 3.17
N SER A 61 16.48 1.65 2.34
CA SER A 61 15.38 1.08 1.55
C SER A 61 15.88 -0.02 0.59
N LEU A 62 16.97 0.22 -0.13
CA LEU A 62 17.61 -0.79 -0.99
C LEU A 62 18.05 -2.03 -0.22
N SER A 63 18.61 -1.85 0.99
CA SER A 63 18.95 -2.98 1.86
C SER A 63 17.71 -3.82 2.20
N MET A 64 16.57 -3.20 2.50
CA MET A 64 15.32 -3.91 2.80
C MET A 64 14.75 -4.65 1.59
N GLU A 65 14.81 -4.05 0.40
CA GLU A 65 14.42 -4.75 -0.84
C GLU A 65 15.35 -5.94 -1.13
N SER A 66 16.65 -5.83 -0.84
CA SER A 66 17.58 -6.96 -0.97
C SER A 66 17.24 -8.12 -0.02
N LEU A 67 16.79 -7.82 1.20
CA LEU A 67 16.33 -8.82 2.17
C LEU A 67 15.02 -9.46 1.69
N TYR A 68 14.12 -8.66 1.13
CA TYR A 68 12.85 -9.13 0.59
C TYR A 68 13.08 -10.10 -0.59
N PHE A 69 14.01 -9.78 -1.48
CA PHE A 69 14.41 -10.68 -2.55
C PHE A 69 15.02 -12.00 -2.04
N LYS A 70 15.85 -11.96 -0.99
CA LYS A 70 16.38 -13.19 -0.35
C LYS A 70 15.27 -14.04 0.28
N LEU A 71 14.24 -13.40 0.85
CA LEU A 71 13.06 -14.10 1.36
C LEU A 71 12.31 -14.81 0.23
N GLU A 72 12.06 -14.14 -0.89
CA GLU A 72 11.40 -14.75 -2.05
C GLU A 72 12.19 -15.95 -2.59
N GLN A 73 13.51 -15.82 -2.73
CA GLN A 73 14.35 -16.97 -3.11
C GLN A 73 14.23 -18.14 -2.13
N THR A 74 14.17 -17.85 -0.83
CA THR A 74 14.04 -18.88 0.21
C THR A 74 12.71 -19.64 0.10
N ILE A 75 11.64 -18.99 -0.39
CA ILE A 75 10.32 -19.61 -0.60
C ILE A 75 10.33 -20.55 -1.81
N LEU A 76 11.04 -20.14 -2.88
CA LEU A 76 11.14 -20.91 -4.12
C LEU A 76 11.97 -22.21 -3.95
N VAL A 77 12.94 -22.20 -3.03
CA VAL A 77 13.74 -23.39 -2.73
C VAL A 77 12.93 -24.35 -1.85
N ASN A 78 12.83 -25.61 -2.28
CA ASN A 78 12.18 -26.66 -1.51
C ASN A 78 13.07 -27.10 -0.33
N ASP A 79 13.06 -26.31 0.75
CA ASP A 79 13.81 -26.54 1.97
C ASP A 79 12.85 -26.69 3.17
N ASN A 80 12.96 -27.80 3.90
CA ASN A 80 12.17 -28.06 5.10
C ASN A 80 12.37 -26.97 6.18
N ASN A 81 13.54 -26.34 6.20
CA ASN A 81 13.91 -25.28 7.14
C ASN A 81 13.57 -23.86 6.63
N LYS A 82 12.89 -23.71 5.49
CA LYS A 82 12.64 -22.38 4.89
C LYS A 82 11.96 -21.40 5.85
N ILE A 83 10.97 -21.84 6.62
CA ILE A 83 10.29 -20.99 7.62
C ILE A 83 11.27 -20.46 8.68
N LYS A 84 12.19 -21.30 9.15
CA LYS A 84 13.21 -20.88 10.13
C LYS A 84 14.15 -19.83 9.52
N LYS A 85 14.60 -20.05 8.28
CA LYS A 85 15.43 -19.10 7.53
C LYS A 85 14.69 -17.77 7.29
N MET A 86 13.40 -17.83 6.94
CA MET A 86 12.57 -16.65 6.75
C MET A 86 12.45 -15.81 8.03
N LYS A 87 12.26 -16.45 9.19
CA LYS A 87 12.23 -15.74 10.48
C LYS A 87 13.54 -15.00 10.76
N ILE A 88 14.69 -15.65 10.54
CA ILE A 88 16.01 -15.03 10.70
C ILE A 88 16.16 -13.82 9.77
N LEU A 89 15.71 -13.92 8.51
CA LEU A 89 15.74 -12.81 7.57
C LEU A 89 14.79 -11.67 8.01
N LEU A 90 13.61 -11.99 8.53
CA LEU A 90 12.64 -11.00 9.03
C LEU A 90 13.17 -10.20 10.24
N ASP A 91 13.98 -10.82 11.09
CA ASP A 91 14.61 -10.13 12.23
C ASP A 91 15.61 -9.04 11.78
N GLN A 92 16.12 -9.14 10.55
CA GLN A 92 17.04 -8.14 9.97
C GLN A 92 16.31 -6.93 9.35
N PHE A 93 14.99 -7.02 9.15
CA PHE A 93 14.22 -5.89 8.64
C PHE A 93 14.03 -4.81 9.71
N SER A 94 14.17 -3.55 9.30
CA SER A 94 13.68 -2.44 10.10
C SER A 94 12.16 -2.41 10.14
N GLU A 95 11.58 -2.00 11.26
CA GLU A 95 10.14 -1.78 11.39
C GLU A 95 9.59 -0.85 10.31
N GLY A 96 8.36 -1.12 9.86
CA GLY A 96 7.66 -0.35 8.83
C GLY A 96 7.04 -1.23 7.73
N ALA A 97 6.52 -0.58 6.69
CA ALA A 97 5.72 -1.24 5.64
C ALA A 97 6.48 -2.35 4.90
N GLN A 98 7.80 -2.23 4.70
CA GLN A 98 8.61 -3.27 4.04
C GLN A 98 8.68 -4.55 4.87
N LYS A 99 8.81 -4.45 6.20
CA LYS A 99 8.77 -5.62 7.10
C LYS A 99 7.39 -6.26 7.09
N GLN A 100 6.32 -5.47 7.07
CA GLN A 100 4.96 -6.00 7.01
C GLN A 100 4.66 -6.69 5.67
N ARG A 101 5.19 -6.16 4.57
CA ARG A 101 5.16 -6.84 3.26
C ARG A 101 5.89 -8.17 3.32
N ALA A 102 7.04 -8.24 3.99
CA ALA A 102 7.78 -9.48 4.19
C ALA A 102 7.03 -10.48 5.10
N PHE A 103 6.32 -10.00 6.12
CA PHE A 103 5.46 -10.86 6.95
C PHE A 103 4.32 -11.50 6.15
N LEU A 104 3.78 -10.84 5.13
CA LEU A 104 2.76 -11.45 4.24
C LEU A 104 3.28 -12.73 3.59
N LEU A 105 4.56 -12.76 3.20
CA LEU A 105 5.18 -13.95 2.61
C LEU A 105 5.29 -15.09 3.62
N LEU A 106 5.68 -14.80 4.87
CA LEU A 106 5.75 -15.81 5.93
C LEU A 106 4.36 -16.35 6.29
N ALA A 107 3.36 -15.47 6.39
CA ALA A 107 1.98 -15.86 6.65
C ALA A 107 1.45 -16.75 5.51
N GLY A 108 1.70 -16.38 4.25
CA GLY A 108 1.36 -17.19 3.08
C GLY A 108 2.04 -18.56 3.09
N GLU A 109 3.27 -18.66 3.56
CA GLU A 109 3.95 -19.94 3.69
C GLU A 109 3.34 -20.82 4.80
N TYR A 110 2.92 -20.24 5.93
CA TYR A 110 2.14 -20.98 6.93
C TYR A 110 0.81 -21.47 6.37
N PHE A 111 0.12 -20.64 5.58
CA PHE A 111 -1.11 -21.02 4.88
C PHE A 111 -0.86 -22.20 3.92
N ASN A 112 0.19 -22.14 3.09
CA ASN A 112 0.54 -23.21 2.15
C ASN A 112 0.86 -24.54 2.85
N LYS A 113 1.37 -24.49 4.09
CA LYS A 113 1.59 -25.69 4.92
C LYS A 113 0.34 -26.19 5.65
N GLY A 114 -0.82 -25.57 5.43
CA GLY A 114 -2.06 -25.86 6.16
C GLY A 114 -2.04 -25.42 7.63
N SER A 115 -1.02 -24.67 8.06
CA SER A 115 -0.92 -24.13 9.41
C SER A 115 -1.73 -22.84 9.54
N TYR A 116 -3.04 -22.95 9.34
CA TYR A 116 -3.94 -21.79 9.19
C TYR A 116 -4.00 -20.90 10.42
N ASP A 117 -3.98 -21.45 11.64
CA ASP A 117 -3.96 -20.63 12.87
C ASP A 117 -2.74 -19.71 12.93
N LYS A 118 -1.56 -20.24 12.57
CA LYS A 118 -0.33 -19.44 12.50
C LYS A 118 -0.39 -18.41 11.38
N ALA A 119 -0.95 -18.78 10.23
CA ALA A 119 -1.14 -17.83 9.13
C ALA A 119 -2.01 -16.65 9.59
N ILE A 120 -3.14 -16.92 10.25
CA ILE A 120 -4.04 -15.92 10.82
C ILE A 120 -3.33 -15.05 11.85
N GLU A 121 -2.55 -15.62 12.77
CA GLU A 121 -1.76 -14.87 13.76
C GLU A 121 -0.83 -13.85 13.08
N TYR A 122 -0.06 -14.28 12.08
CA TYR A 122 0.85 -13.38 11.35
C TYR A 122 0.09 -12.33 10.53
N TYR A 123 -1.04 -12.70 9.91
CA TYR A 123 -1.87 -11.72 9.21
C TYR A 123 -2.50 -10.69 10.15
N GLN A 124 -2.96 -11.10 11.34
CA GLN A 124 -3.46 -10.17 12.36
C GLN A 124 -2.36 -9.21 12.82
N ASN A 125 -1.12 -9.70 13.01
CA ASN A 125 0.01 -8.83 13.35
C ASN A 125 0.23 -7.72 12.31
N ILE A 126 0.04 -8.03 11.02
CA ILE A 126 0.13 -7.05 9.93
C ILE A 126 -1.00 -6.04 10.03
N LEU A 127 -2.23 -6.45 10.34
CA LEU A 127 -3.36 -5.54 10.53
C LEU A 127 -3.10 -4.54 11.67
N ASP A 128 -2.47 -4.99 12.75
CA ASP A 128 -2.21 -4.16 13.93
C ASP A 128 -1.04 -3.18 13.71
N LYS A 129 -0.01 -3.58 12.96
CA LYS A 129 1.25 -2.83 12.86
C LYS A 129 1.47 -2.10 11.54
N SER A 130 0.82 -2.53 10.46
CA SER A 130 1.04 -1.94 9.15
C SER A 130 0.33 -0.60 9.01
N SER A 131 1.05 0.42 8.59
CA SER A 131 0.48 1.69 8.12
C SER A 131 0.12 1.69 6.63
N SER A 132 0.40 0.59 5.92
CA SER A 132 0.10 0.42 4.49
C SER A 132 -1.29 -0.21 4.31
N PRO A 133 -2.26 0.51 3.72
CA PRO A 133 -3.60 -0.04 3.45
C PRO A 133 -3.56 -1.28 2.55
N LEU A 134 -2.66 -1.31 1.56
CA LEU A 134 -2.48 -2.47 0.69
C LEU A 134 -2.06 -3.71 1.48
N ASN A 135 -1.05 -3.59 2.36
CA ASN A 135 -0.63 -4.73 3.19
C ASN A 135 -1.75 -5.18 4.14
N GLN A 136 -2.52 -4.25 4.69
CA GLN A 136 -3.67 -4.57 5.53
C GLN A 136 -4.75 -5.32 4.72
N GLN A 137 -5.02 -4.90 3.49
CA GLN A 137 -6.00 -5.58 2.65
C GLN A 137 -5.53 -6.98 2.26
N LEU A 138 -4.27 -7.14 1.86
CA LEU A 138 -3.66 -8.45 1.60
C LEU A 138 -3.73 -9.37 2.82
N ALA A 139 -3.50 -8.83 4.02
CA ALA A 139 -3.64 -9.59 5.26
C ALA A 139 -5.10 -10.01 5.55
N ASN A 140 -6.09 -9.12 5.36
CA ASN A 140 -7.50 -9.49 5.51
C ASN A 140 -7.92 -10.60 4.53
N VAL A 141 -7.44 -10.54 3.27
CA VAL A 141 -7.67 -11.60 2.28
C VAL A 141 -7.01 -12.91 2.70
N GLY A 142 -5.76 -12.85 3.19
CA GLY A 142 -5.04 -14.01 3.73
C GLY A 142 -5.76 -14.66 4.93
N ILE A 143 -6.35 -13.85 5.81
CA ILE A 143 -7.19 -14.33 6.92
C ILE A 143 -8.44 -15.04 6.38
N ALA A 144 -9.11 -14.47 5.38
CA ALA A 144 -10.30 -15.08 4.78
C ALA A 144 -9.99 -16.46 4.20
N TYR A 145 -8.90 -16.57 3.42
CA TYR A 145 -8.44 -17.86 2.89
C TYR A 145 -8.05 -18.84 4.00
N SER A 146 -7.41 -18.36 5.07
CA SER A 146 -6.99 -19.23 6.17
C SER A 146 -8.20 -19.80 6.93
N PHE A 147 -9.21 -19.00 7.22
CA PHE A 147 -10.47 -19.49 7.79
C PHE A 147 -11.19 -20.46 6.85
N GLU A 148 -11.19 -20.18 5.55
CA GLU A 148 -11.74 -21.11 4.55
C GLU A 148 -10.99 -22.45 4.58
N GLY A 149 -9.66 -22.44 4.66
CA GLY A 149 -8.82 -23.63 4.81
C GLY A 149 -9.13 -24.44 6.08
N GLN A 150 -9.52 -23.77 7.16
CA GLN A 150 -10.00 -24.39 8.40
C GLN A 150 -11.43 -24.92 8.31
N LYS A 151 -12.13 -24.68 7.19
CA LYS A 151 -13.57 -24.91 7.02
C LYS A 151 -14.44 -24.06 7.95
N ASP A 152 -13.87 -22.98 8.51
CA ASP A 152 -14.62 -21.98 9.26
C ASP A 152 -15.21 -20.96 8.29
N TYR A 153 -16.21 -21.42 7.54
CA TYR A 153 -16.80 -20.63 6.46
C TYR A 153 -17.48 -19.36 6.97
N LYS A 154 -18.02 -19.37 8.19
CA LYS A 154 -18.65 -18.19 8.79
C LYS A 154 -17.64 -17.05 9.00
N ASN A 155 -16.47 -17.36 9.56
CA ASN A 155 -15.43 -16.36 9.74
C ASN A 155 -14.78 -15.96 8.41
N ALA A 156 -14.62 -16.89 7.46
CA ALA A 156 -14.16 -16.59 6.11
C ALA A 156 -15.10 -15.60 5.39
N ILE A 157 -16.41 -15.83 5.43
CA ILE A 157 -17.44 -14.94 4.87
C ILE A 157 -17.29 -13.53 5.46
N ASN A 158 -17.17 -13.41 6.79
CA ASN A 158 -17.03 -12.10 7.43
C ASN A 158 -15.74 -11.37 6.97
N ALA A 159 -14.62 -12.08 6.88
CA ALA A 159 -13.35 -11.52 6.43
C ALA A 159 -13.39 -11.08 4.95
N TYR A 160 -14.02 -11.86 4.07
CA TYR A 160 -14.24 -11.47 2.67
C TYR A 160 -15.15 -10.23 2.57
N LYS A 161 -16.26 -10.18 3.31
CA LYS A 161 -17.16 -9.02 3.33
C LYS A 161 -16.44 -7.75 3.79
N LYS A 162 -15.58 -7.86 4.81
CA LYS A 162 -14.75 -6.73 5.28
C LYS A 162 -13.84 -6.20 4.16
N THR A 163 -13.20 -7.10 3.42
CA THR A 163 -12.34 -6.74 2.27
C THR A 163 -13.13 -6.04 1.16
N ILE A 164 -14.34 -6.50 0.86
CA ILE A 164 -15.21 -5.90 -0.17
C ILE A 164 -15.72 -4.53 0.28
N LYS A 165 -16.01 -4.36 1.57
CA LYS A 165 -16.52 -3.10 2.14
C LYS A 165 -15.48 -1.98 2.12
N TYR A 166 -14.20 -2.31 2.28
CA TYR A 166 -13.11 -1.34 2.35
C TYR A 166 -12.01 -1.67 1.33
N PRO A 167 -12.27 -1.52 0.01
CA PRO A 167 -11.30 -1.88 -1.01
C PRO A 167 -10.22 -0.81 -1.17
N PHE A 168 -8.97 -1.25 -1.37
CA PHE A 168 -7.80 -0.41 -1.60
C PHE A 168 -6.89 -1.01 -2.68
N GLU A 169 -7.01 -0.57 -3.93
CA GLU A 169 -6.15 -0.97 -5.06
C GLU A 169 -6.05 -2.49 -5.34
N TYR A 170 -6.71 -3.35 -4.57
CA TYR A 170 -6.70 -4.80 -4.71
C TYR A 170 -7.85 -5.29 -5.60
N PRO A 171 -7.57 -6.14 -6.61
CA PRO A 171 -8.61 -6.73 -7.45
C PRO A 171 -9.59 -7.59 -6.65
N LEU A 172 -10.87 -7.25 -6.70
CA LEU A 172 -11.89 -7.93 -5.88
C LEU A 172 -12.45 -9.22 -6.51
N PHE A 173 -12.14 -9.53 -7.76
CA PHE A 173 -12.76 -10.67 -8.45
C PHE A 173 -12.60 -11.98 -7.67
N ASP A 174 -11.37 -12.33 -7.27
CA ASP A 174 -11.10 -13.57 -6.53
C ASP A 174 -11.66 -13.52 -5.08
N VAL A 175 -11.78 -12.32 -4.50
CA VAL A 175 -12.43 -12.12 -3.18
C VAL A 175 -13.91 -12.49 -3.25
N TYR A 176 -14.60 -12.06 -4.31
CA TYR A 176 -15.99 -12.41 -4.55
C TYR A 176 -16.17 -13.91 -4.87
N VAL A 177 -15.25 -14.50 -5.64
CA VAL A 177 -15.25 -15.96 -5.87
C VAL A 177 -15.14 -16.71 -4.55
N GLY A 178 -14.18 -16.32 -3.69
CA GLY A 178 -14.00 -16.91 -2.36
C GLY A 178 -15.23 -16.75 -1.48
N LEU A 179 -15.85 -15.57 -1.48
CA LEU A 179 -17.08 -15.30 -0.73
C LEU A 179 -18.25 -16.19 -1.18
N ALA A 180 -18.52 -16.25 -2.49
CA ALA A 180 -19.59 -17.09 -3.04
C ALA A 180 -19.35 -18.57 -2.70
N ARG A 181 -18.11 -19.04 -2.86
CA ARG A 181 -17.72 -20.42 -2.51
C ARG A 181 -17.92 -20.70 -1.02
N CYS A 182 -17.56 -19.79 -0.13
CA CYS A 182 -17.78 -19.96 1.30
C CYS A 182 -19.27 -19.98 1.67
N TYR A 183 -20.11 -19.15 1.03
CA TYR A 183 -21.56 -19.22 1.21
C TYR A 183 -22.12 -20.59 0.80
N GLU A 184 -21.69 -21.14 -0.34
CA GLU A 184 -22.09 -22.50 -0.74
C GLU A 184 -21.66 -23.56 0.26
N LEU A 185 -20.39 -23.51 0.70
CA LEU A 185 -19.84 -24.47 1.66
C LEU A 185 -20.47 -24.34 3.05
N ASN A 186 -21.02 -23.16 3.39
CA ASN A 186 -21.80 -22.93 4.60
C ASN A 186 -23.30 -23.27 4.45
N ASN A 187 -23.70 -23.89 3.34
CA ASN A 187 -25.09 -24.22 2.99
C ASN A 187 -26.02 -23.01 2.78
N GLU A 188 -25.47 -21.83 2.52
CA GLU A 188 -26.20 -20.60 2.25
C GLU A 188 -26.33 -20.37 0.73
N LYS A 189 -27.00 -21.31 0.04
CA LYS A 189 -27.12 -21.33 -1.44
C LYS A 189 -27.69 -20.04 -2.03
N ASN A 190 -28.68 -19.43 -1.37
CA ASN A 190 -29.32 -18.20 -1.84
C ASN A 190 -28.37 -17.00 -1.78
N GLU A 191 -27.57 -16.90 -0.70
CA GLU A 191 -26.55 -15.85 -0.58
C GLU A 191 -25.44 -16.04 -1.60
N ALA A 192 -25.00 -17.28 -1.84
CA ALA A 192 -24.04 -17.56 -2.91
C ALA A 192 -24.55 -17.10 -4.28
N LEU A 193 -25.81 -17.40 -4.61
CA LEU A 193 -26.44 -16.93 -5.86
C LEU A 193 -26.52 -15.40 -5.94
N LEU A 194 -26.82 -14.72 -4.83
CA LEU A 194 -26.84 -13.26 -4.76
C LEU A 194 -25.46 -12.68 -5.11
N ILE A 195 -24.41 -13.19 -4.45
CA ILE A 195 -23.03 -12.74 -4.68
C ILE A 195 -22.59 -13.02 -6.13
N LEU A 196 -22.89 -14.19 -6.68
CA LEU A 196 -22.54 -14.52 -8.06
C LEU A 196 -23.26 -13.61 -9.08
N ARG A 197 -24.53 -13.26 -8.84
CA ARG A 197 -25.25 -12.29 -9.68
C ARG A 197 -24.66 -10.89 -9.58
N GLU A 198 -24.27 -10.46 -8.38
CA GLU A 198 -23.54 -9.21 -8.18
C GLU A 198 -22.22 -9.21 -8.96
N MET A 199 -21.48 -10.33 -8.93
CA MET A 199 -20.27 -10.50 -9.72
C MET A 199 -20.51 -10.36 -11.22
N GLN A 200 -21.60 -10.94 -11.74
CA GLN A 200 -21.96 -10.86 -13.16
C GLN A 200 -22.11 -9.40 -13.62
N THR A 201 -22.76 -8.56 -12.82
CA THR A 201 -22.90 -7.13 -13.11
C THR A 201 -21.59 -6.36 -12.90
N ARG A 202 -20.88 -6.62 -11.80
CA ARG A 202 -19.70 -5.85 -11.41
C ARG A 202 -18.46 -6.15 -12.26
N PHE A 203 -18.34 -7.38 -12.75
CA PHE A 203 -17.17 -7.89 -13.47
C PHE A 203 -17.51 -8.40 -14.87
N SER A 204 -18.49 -7.78 -15.54
CA SER A 204 -18.98 -8.18 -16.87
C SER A 204 -17.88 -8.31 -17.92
N ASN A 205 -16.81 -7.52 -17.80
CA ASN A 205 -15.69 -7.49 -18.74
C ASN A 205 -14.50 -8.37 -18.28
N ASN A 206 -14.64 -9.13 -17.20
CA ASN A 206 -13.57 -10.02 -16.72
C ASN A 206 -13.52 -11.28 -17.58
N LEU A 207 -12.31 -11.68 -18.01
CA LEU A 207 -12.08 -12.86 -18.84
C LEU A 207 -12.62 -14.18 -18.24
N LYS A 208 -12.81 -14.23 -16.92
CA LYS A 208 -13.31 -15.41 -16.20
C LYS A 208 -14.81 -15.35 -15.91
N ILE A 209 -15.56 -14.36 -16.42
CA ILE A 209 -16.97 -14.16 -16.09
C ILE A 209 -17.86 -15.33 -16.52
N ASP A 210 -17.51 -16.03 -17.60
CA ASP A 210 -18.26 -17.21 -18.06
C ASP A 210 -18.27 -18.34 -17.03
N SER A 211 -17.20 -18.47 -16.24
CA SER A 211 -17.16 -19.44 -15.14
C SER A 211 -18.18 -19.11 -14.04
N VAL A 212 -18.42 -17.82 -13.78
CA VAL A 212 -19.43 -17.33 -12.85
C VAL A 212 -20.83 -17.62 -13.39
N ASN A 213 -21.08 -17.32 -14.68
CA ASN A 213 -22.36 -17.60 -15.34
C ASN A 213 -22.74 -19.09 -15.29
N ASN A 214 -21.78 -19.97 -15.59
CA ASN A 214 -21.97 -21.42 -15.50
C ASN A 214 -22.30 -21.87 -14.08
N LYS A 215 -21.65 -21.25 -13.08
CA LYS A 215 -21.89 -21.55 -11.67
C LYS A 215 -23.28 -21.11 -11.21
N ILE A 216 -23.75 -19.93 -11.65
CA ILE A 216 -25.12 -19.45 -11.41
C ILE A 216 -26.12 -20.46 -11.95
N ASN A 217 -25.97 -20.89 -13.21
CA ASN A 217 -26.89 -21.85 -13.84
C ASN A 217 -26.95 -23.17 -13.07
N LYS A 218 -25.80 -23.69 -12.62
CA LYS A 218 -25.74 -24.92 -11.82
C LYS A 218 -26.44 -24.77 -10.47
N LEU A 219 -26.34 -23.60 -9.83
CA LEU A 219 -26.96 -23.34 -8.54
C LEU A 219 -28.44 -22.93 -8.68
N SER A 220 -28.91 -22.47 -9.82
CA SER A 220 -30.33 -22.15 -10.00
C SER A 220 -31.22 -23.37 -10.25
N LEU A 221 -30.62 -24.53 -10.55
CA LEU A 221 -31.27 -25.84 -10.61
C LEU A 221 -31.40 -26.45 -9.20
#